data_AF-A0A9X2HLB4-F1
#
_entry.id   AF-A0A9X2HLB4-F1
#
_cell.length_a   1.000
_cell.length_b   1.000
_cell.length_c   1.000
_cell.angle_alpha   90.00
_cell.angle_beta   90.00
_cell.angle_gamma   90.00
#
_symmetry.space_group_name_H-M   'P 1'
#
loop_
_entity.id
_entity.type
_entity.pdbx_description
1 polymer ?
#
loop_
_entity_poly.entity_id
_entity_poly.type
_entity_poly.pdbx_seq_one_letter_code
_entity_poly.pdbx_strand_id
1 'polypeptide(L)'
;MAEGNNILPLPQSARIEAEAAAWVARLDRDEASESDRIAFQAWCGMSELHRQAVERLSSLWTDLDRLRGSSSIEPRVTPSSESLAKQAPLQP
;
A
#
# COMPACT_ATOMS: atom_id res chain seq x y z
N MET A 1 -26.43 4.19 -20.55
CA MET A 1 -25.80 4.87 -19.39
C MET A 1 -24.91 3.81 -18.73
N ALA A 2 -23.59 3.82 -18.74
CA ALA A 2 -22.61 4.88 -18.93
C ALA A 2 -21.57 4.51 -20.01
N GLU A 3 -21.26 5.49 -20.85
CA GLU A 3 -20.12 5.50 -21.76
C GLU A 3 -18.96 6.04 -20.95
N GLY A 4 -17.97 5.20 -20.63
CA GLY A 4 -16.98 5.53 -19.61
C GLY A 4 -15.60 5.03 -19.97
N ASN A 5 -14.92 5.82 -20.81
CA ASN A 5 -13.47 6.02 -20.71
C ASN A 5 -12.54 4.96 -21.33
N ASN A 6 -12.66 4.73 -22.64
CA ASN A 6 -11.54 4.21 -23.46
C ASN A 6 -10.49 5.32 -23.69
N ILE A 7 -9.98 5.93 -22.61
CA ILE A 7 -8.75 6.69 -22.72
C ILE A 7 -7.66 5.64 -22.89
N LEU A 8 -7.25 5.38 -24.13
CA LEU A 8 -6.00 4.68 -24.37
C LEU A 8 -4.92 5.61 -23.80
N PRO A 9 -4.28 5.28 -22.66
CA PRO A 9 -3.23 6.12 -22.13
C PRO A 9 -2.20 6.27 -23.25
N LEU A 10 -1.88 7.51 -23.59
CA LEU A 10 -0.82 7.78 -24.54
C LEU A 10 0.42 7.01 -24.04
N PRO A 11 1.25 6.45 -24.95
CA PRO A 11 2.40 5.65 -24.54
C PRO A 11 3.32 6.40 -23.55
N GLN A 12 3.30 7.74 -23.58
CA GLN A 12 3.98 8.59 -22.60
C GLN A 12 3.36 8.56 -21.20
N SER A 13 2.04 8.71 -21.06
CA SER A 13 1.40 8.66 -19.75
C SER A 13 1.46 7.26 -19.14
N ALA A 14 1.29 6.20 -19.94
CA ALA A 14 1.49 4.83 -19.48
C ALA A 14 2.92 4.57 -18.96
N ARG A 15 3.94 5.15 -19.62
CA ARG A 15 5.34 5.05 -19.18
C ARG A 15 5.58 5.79 -17.87
N ILE A 16 5.01 6.99 -17.73
CA ILE A 16 5.10 7.79 -16.50
C ILE A 16 4.42 7.07 -15.33
N GLU A 17 3.26 6.45 -15.56
CA GLU A 17 2.55 5.67 -14.54
C GLU A 17 3.34 4.43 -14.12
N ALA A 18 3.99 3.74 -15.06
CA ALA A 18 4.88 2.63 -14.75
C ALA A 18 6.11 3.06 -13.94
N GLU A 19 6.73 4.20 -14.27
CA GLU A 19 7.83 4.79 -13.51
C GLU A 19 7.38 5.21 -12.10
N ALA A 20 6.20 5.83 -11.98
CA ALA A 20 5.62 6.19 -10.69
C ALA A 20 5.36 4.96 -9.82
N ALA A 21 4.80 3.88 -10.39
CA ALA A 21 4.58 2.63 -9.69
C ALA A 21 5.89 1.98 -9.21
N ALA A 22 6.94 2.02 -10.04
CA ALA A 22 8.27 1.55 -9.66
C ALA A 22 8.86 2.36 -8.49
N TRP A 23 8.68 3.68 -8.49
CA TRP A 23 9.11 4.53 -7.38
C TRP A 23 8.34 4.23 -6.09
N VAL A 24 7.02 4.12 -6.16
CA VAL A 24 6.20 3.76 -4.99
C VAL A 24 6.62 2.41 -4.42
N ALA A 25 6.82 1.40 -5.26
CA ALA A 25 7.30 0.08 -4.83
C ALA A 25 8.71 0.11 -4.20
N ARG A 26 9.60 0.99 -4.69
CA ARG A 26 10.92 1.20 -4.09
C ARG A 26 10.85 1.88 -2.73
N LEU A 27 9.97 2.87 -2.58
CA LEU A 27 9.82 3.64 -1.34
C LEU A 27 9.01 2.92 -0.26
N ASP A 28 8.14 1.99 -0.65
CA ASP A 28 7.38 1.12 0.27
C ASP A 28 8.28 0.08 0.96
N ARG A 29 9.47 -0.20 0.40
CA ARG A 29 10.43 -1.10 1.05
C ARG A 29 10.92 -0.49 2.37
N ASP A 30 10.97 -1.31 3.41
CA ASP A 30 11.43 -0.95 4.78
C ASP A 30 12.82 -0.26 4.80
N GLU A 31 13.67 -0.57 3.82
CA GLU A 31 15.03 -0.04 3.65
C GLU A 31 15.13 1.10 2.62
N ALA A 32 14.05 1.84 2.34
CA ALA A 32 14.12 2.99 1.45
C ALA A 32 15.13 4.04 1.97
N SER A 33 16.24 4.21 1.27
CA SER A 33 17.33 5.10 1.69
C SER A 33 17.00 6.57 1.44
N GLU A 34 17.66 7.47 2.15
CA GLU A 34 17.56 8.91 1.90
C GLU A 34 17.94 9.25 0.45
N SER A 35 18.87 8.50 -0.14
CA SER A 35 19.23 8.64 -1.55
C SER A 35 18.07 8.31 -2.50
N ASP A 36 17.24 7.32 -2.19
CA ASP A 36 16.04 7.00 -2.99
C ASP A 36 15.01 8.12 -2.89
N ARG A 37 14.86 8.73 -1.71
CA ARG A 37 13.95 9.88 -1.49
C ARG A 37 14.39 11.10 -2.30
N ILE A 38 15.68 11.41 -2.31
CA ILE A 38 16.24 12.51 -3.11
C ILE A 38 16.07 12.23 -4.61
N ALA A 39 16.35 11.01 -5.06
CA ALA A 39 16.18 10.63 -6.46
C ALA A 39 14.72 10.71 -6.92
N PHE A 40 13.79 10.30 -6.05
CA PHE A 40 12.36 10.44 -6.28
C PHE A 40 11.94 11.91 -6.38
N GLN A 41 12.41 12.76 -5.47
CA GLN A 41 12.10 14.19 -5.50
C GLN A 41 12.64 14.86 -6.77
N ALA A 42 13.84 14.47 -7.23
CA ALA A 42 14.40 14.94 -8.48
C ALA A 42 13.55 14.49 -9.69
N TRP A 43 13.10 13.24 -9.72
CA TRP A 43 12.22 12.73 -10.79
C TRP A 43 10.86 13.45 -10.83
N CYS A 44 10.26 13.73 -9.67
CA CYS A 44 9.06 14.56 -9.56
C CYS A 44 9.26 15.99 -10.10
N GLY A 45 10.47 16.54 -9.95
CA GLY A 45 10.83 17.86 -10.48
C GLY A 45 11.06 17.91 -12.00
N MET A 46 11.19 16.76 -12.68
CA MET A 46 11.45 16.72 -14.13
C MET A 46 10.23 17.08 -14.97
N SER A 47 9.02 16.81 -14.48
CA SER A 47 7.79 17.10 -15.22
C SER A 47 6.58 17.19 -14.31
N GLU A 48 5.69 18.12 -14.64
CA GLU A 48 4.38 18.24 -14.00
C GLU A 48 3.53 16.97 -14.17
N LEU A 49 3.77 16.19 -15.22
CA LEU A 49 3.09 14.89 -15.42
C LEU A 49 3.55 13.83 -14.41
N HIS A 50 4.83 13.84 -14.01
CA HIS A 50 5.36 12.93 -12.99
C HIS A 50 4.72 13.21 -11.62
N ARG A 51 4.62 14.51 -11.28
CA ARG A 51 3.96 14.96 -10.05
C ARG A 51 2.50 14.51 -9.99
N GLN A 52 1.74 14.72 -11.07
CA GLN A 52 0.33 14.30 -11.14
C GLN A 52 0.15 12.78 -11.04
N ALA A 53 1.05 11.99 -11.64
CA ALA A 53 0.99 10.53 -11.55
C ALA A 53 1.22 10.05 -10.11
N VAL A 54 2.22 10.61 -9.43
CA VAL A 54 2.50 10.31 -8.01
C VAL A 54 1.36 10.72 -7.12
N GLU A 55 0.78 11.90 -7.30
CA GLU A 55 -0.33 12.39 -6.49
C GLU A 55 -1.56 11.48 -6.61
N ARG A 56 -1.86 11.02 -7.84
CA ARG A 56 -2.94 10.04 -8.05
C ARG A 56 -2.66 8.71 -7.34
N LEU A 57 -1.44 8.18 -7.46
CA LEU A 57 -1.03 6.95 -6.80
C LEU A 57 -1.03 7.08 -5.26
N SER A 58 -0.50 8.17 -4.72
CA SER A 58 -0.43 8.40 -3.27
C SER A 58 -1.82 8.61 -2.66
N SER A 59 -2.72 9.30 -3.36
CA SER A 59 -4.12 9.45 -2.94
C SER A 59 -4.82 8.09 -2.84
N LEU A 60 -4.60 7.21 -3.81
CA LEU A 60 -5.15 5.85 -3.81
C LEU A 60 -4.60 5.00 -2.65
N TRP A 61 -3.29 5.05 -2.40
CA TRP A 61 -2.69 4.36 -1.25
C TRP A 61 -3.15 4.92 0.09
N THR A 62 -3.36 6.24 0.20
CA THR A 62 -3.91 6.87 1.40
C THR A 62 -5.34 6.43 1.67
N ASP A 63 -6.16 6.28 0.63
CA ASP A 63 -7.52 5.75 0.74
C ASP A 63 -7.52 4.28 1.20
N LEU A 64 -6.64 3.45 0.63
CA LEU A 64 -6.42 2.07 1.07
C LEU A 64 -5.97 1.99 2.53
N ASP A 65 -5.08 2.89 2.96
CA ASP A 65 -4.63 2.92 4.35
C ASP A 65 -5.74 3.33 5.31
N ARG A 66 -6.59 4.27 4.90
CA ARG A 66 -7.79 4.66 5.66
C ARG A 66 -8.78 3.51 5.81
N LEU A 67 -8.96 2.70 4.76
CA LEU A 67 -9.76 1.47 4.83
C LEU A 67 -9.13 0.47 5.81
N ARG A 68 -7.80 0.30 5.77
CA ARG A 68 -7.05 -0.53 6.72
C ARG A 68 -7.19 -0.07 8.16
N GLY A 69 -7.09 1.24 8.42
CA GLY A 69 -7.23 1.83 9.75
C GLY A 69 -8.65 1.71 10.34
N SER A 70 -9.67 1.57 9.50
CA SER A 70 -11.05 1.28 9.95
C SER A 70 -11.28 -0.20 10.25
N SER A 71 -10.52 -1.06 9.58
CA SER A 71 -10.53 -2.49 9.86
C SER A 71 -9.54 -2.74 10.97
N SER A 72 -10.02 -2.59 12.21
CA SER A 72 -9.45 -3.33 13.33
C SER A 72 -9.66 -4.83 13.07
N ILE A 73 -8.93 -5.37 12.10
CA ILE A 73 -8.66 -6.79 12.01
C ILE A 73 -7.65 -7.03 13.12
N GLU A 74 -8.15 -7.00 14.35
CA GLU A 74 -7.44 -7.60 15.46
C GLU A 74 -7.06 -9.01 15.01
N PRO A 75 -5.77 -9.37 14.96
CA PRO A 75 -5.43 -10.77 14.87
C PRO A 75 -6.12 -11.41 16.05
N ARG A 76 -7.13 -12.24 15.79
CA ARG A 76 -7.81 -12.99 16.83
C ARG A 76 -6.76 -13.90 17.45
N VAL A 77 -6.03 -13.39 18.43
CA VAL A 77 -5.37 -14.17 19.47
C VAL A 77 -6.54 -14.83 20.19
N THR A 78 -7.04 -15.92 19.62
CA THR A 78 -7.68 -16.93 20.44
C THR A 78 -6.58 -17.29 21.44
N PRO A 79 -6.68 -16.98 22.75
CA PRO A 79 -5.91 -17.74 23.70
C PRO A 79 -6.31 -19.18 23.39
N SER A 80 -5.35 -19.91 22.84
CA SER A 80 -5.47 -21.30 22.53
C SER A 80 -6.09 -21.97 23.76
N SER A 81 -7.00 -22.90 23.50
CA SER A 81 -7.68 -23.74 24.47
C SER A 81 -6.67 -24.49 25.36
N GLU A 82 -6.02 -23.79 26.27
CA GLU A 82 -5.19 -24.34 27.36
C GLU A 82 -6.05 -24.35 28.64
N SER A 83 -7.31 -24.70 28.47
CA SER A 83 -8.25 -24.92 29.56
C SER A 83 -9.04 -26.20 29.28
N LEU A 84 -8.34 -27.30 28.98
CA LEU A 84 -8.97 -28.63 28.96
C LEU A 84 -8.01 -29.84 29.00
N ALA A 85 -6.80 -29.75 29.56
CA ALA A 85 -5.88 -30.90 29.58
C ALA A 85 -5.24 -31.24 30.94
N LYS A 86 -5.74 -30.72 32.06
CA LYS A 86 -5.41 -31.25 33.41
C LYS A 86 -6.60 -31.15 34.37
N GLN A 87 -7.80 -31.37 33.85
CA GLN A 87 -8.97 -31.71 34.66
C GLN A 87 -9.16 -33.23 34.56
N ALA A 88 -8.49 -33.96 35.45
CA ALA A 88 -8.60 -35.41 35.61
C ALA A 88 -8.44 -35.74 37.11
N PRO A 89 -9.14 -36.77 37.64
CA PRO A 89 -10.05 -36.59 38.77
C PRO A 89 -9.62 -37.29 40.08
N LEU A 90 -10.29 -36.86 41.16
CA LEU A 90 -10.68 -37.59 42.38
C LEU A 90 -9.59 -38.29 43.24
N GLN A 91 -9.29 -37.64 44.38
CA GLN A 91 -9.28 -38.19 45.77
C GLN A 91 -8.20 -39.27 46.10
N PRO A 92 -7.81 -39.51 47.37
CA PRO A 92 -8.50 -39.28 48.66
C PRO A 92 -8.05 -38.03 49.44
#